data_AF-A0A521YUR9-F1
#
_entry.id   AF-A0A521YUR9-F1
#
_cell.length_a   1.000
_cell.length_b   1.000
_cell.length_c   1.000
_cell.angle_alpha   90.00
_cell.angle_beta   90.00
_cell.angle_gamma   90.00
#
_symmetry.space_group_name_H-M   'P 1'
#
loop_
_entity.id
_entity.type
_entity.pdbx_description
1 polymer ?
#
loop_
_entity_poly.entity_id
_entity_poly.type
_entity_poly.pdbx_seq_one_letter_code
_entity_poly.pdbx_strand_id
1 'polypeptide(L)'
;MIAAAVGATGCQSIGPASISRDRLDYASAIAGSWREQTLLNIVKLRYFDAPVFFEVSSVISSYTLQSEVSLASRIFPRSPTDTFRELGATGTYTDRPTISYVPVTGKEYIEKLLRPIPPQAIFAMIQAGHPADYILSLTVRAINDVHNYSASPARSRREDPEFRRVLEAIRRIQQADALGVRIEKRGKEEEARVFFRERVDPDTEKDIKFLKEALGIKPEVGEASGLGARAR
;
A
#
# COMPACT_ATOMS: atom_id res chain seq x y z
N MET A 1 53.82 -7.21 -42.59
CA MET A 1 53.36 -6.21 -41.59
C MET A 1 51.91 -6.50 -41.28
N ILE A 2 51.63 -7.12 -40.12
CA ILE A 2 50.26 -7.47 -39.70
C ILE A 2 49.75 -6.30 -38.83
N ALA A 3 48.74 -5.60 -39.33
CA ALA A 3 48.07 -4.53 -38.62
C ALA A 3 47.13 -5.14 -37.57
N ALA A 4 47.48 -5.01 -36.29
CA ALA A 4 46.62 -5.40 -35.17
C ALA A 4 45.60 -4.28 -34.90
N ALA A 5 44.35 -4.53 -35.25
CA ALA A 5 43.21 -3.69 -34.91
C ALA A 5 42.89 -3.83 -33.41
N VAL A 6 43.24 -2.83 -32.62
CA VAL A 6 42.80 -2.71 -31.22
C VAL A 6 41.42 -2.05 -31.24
N GLY A 7 40.38 -2.87 -31.12
CA GLY A 7 39.02 -2.40 -30.90
C GLY A 7 38.91 -1.79 -29.51
N ALA A 8 38.95 -0.47 -29.42
CA ALA A 8 38.48 0.25 -28.25
C ALA A 8 36.95 0.14 -28.20
N THR A 9 36.42 -0.97 -27.71
CA THR A 9 35.07 -1.01 -27.17
C THR A 9 35.09 -0.12 -25.92
N GLY A 10 34.77 1.15 -26.13
CA GLY A 10 34.68 2.14 -25.07
C GLY A 10 33.84 1.59 -23.92
N CYS A 11 34.32 1.83 -22.70
CA CYS A 11 33.60 1.55 -21.47
C CYS A 11 32.15 2.01 -21.62
N GLN A 12 31.22 1.06 -21.78
CA GLN A 12 29.81 1.36 -21.57
C GLN A 12 29.73 1.96 -20.17
N SER A 13 29.22 3.17 -20.08
CA SER A 13 29.01 3.84 -18.81
C SER A 13 28.10 2.94 -17.96
N ILE A 14 28.69 2.26 -16.98
CA ILE A 14 27.98 1.84 -15.78
C ILE A 14 27.67 3.16 -15.04
N GLY A 15 26.65 3.82 -15.56
CA GLY A 15 26.05 5.06 -15.09
C GLY A 15 24.55 4.84 -14.86
N PRO A 16 23.76 5.92 -14.67
CA PRO A 16 22.55 6.04 -13.84
C PRO A 16 21.35 5.10 -14.09
N ALA A 17 21.45 4.14 -15.01
CA ALA A 17 20.45 3.09 -15.24
C ALA A 17 20.33 2.11 -14.05
N SER A 18 21.42 1.84 -13.30
CA SER A 18 21.34 1.01 -12.08
C SER A 18 20.47 1.65 -11.00
N ILE A 19 20.55 2.98 -10.82
CA ILE A 19 19.77 3.73 -9.81
C ILE A 19 18.25 3.53 -10.00
N SER A 20 17.78 3.53 -11.25
CA SER A 20 16.35 3.37 -11.54
C SER A 20 15.86 1.93 -11.25
N ARG A 21 16.71 0.92 -11.50
CA ARG A 21 16.42 -0.49 -11.20
C ARG A 21 16.46 -0.74 -9.70
N ASP A 22 17.52 -0.29 -9.02
CA ASP A 22 17.70 -0.48 -7.59
C ASP A 22 16.58 0.20 -6.79
N ARG A 23 16.08 1.36 -7.24
CA ARG A 23 14.92 2.02 -6.61
C ARG A 23 13.68 1.14 -6.60
N LEU A 24 13.40 0.41 -7.68
CA LEU A 24 12.26 -0.51 -7.75
C LEU A 24 12.49 -1.72 -6.84
N ASP A 25 13.70 -2.27 -6.85
CA ASP A 25 14.07 -3.41 -6.00
C ASP A 25 13.95 -3.02 -4.51
N TYR A 26 14.48 -1.87 -4.10
CA TYR A 26 14.33 -1.34 -2.74
C TYR A 26 12.87 -1.05 -2.39
N ALA A 27 12.10 -0.39 -3.26
CA ALA A 27 10.68 -0.12 -3.01
C ALA A 27 9.89 -1.42 -2.82
N SER A 28 10.20 -2.46 -3.61
CA SER A 28 9.57 -3.77 -3.49
C SER A 28 9.94 -4.48 -2.18
N ALA A 29 11.20 -4.40 -1.75
CA ALA A 29 11.69 -4.99 -0.51
C ALA A 29 11.11 -4.29 0.72
N ILE A 30 11.06 -2.95 0.72
CA ILE A 30 10.42 -2.15 1.77
C ILE A 30 8.93 -2.47 1.86
N ALA A 31 8.24 -2.55 0.71
CA ALA A 31 6.83 -2.96 0.70
C ALA A 31 6.63 -4.40 1.21
N GLY A 32 7.57 -5.30 0.91
CA GLY A 32 7.63 -6.66 1.47
C GLY A 32 7.67 -6.65 3.00
N SER A 33 8.65 -5.96 3.58
CA SER A 33 8.81 -5.91 5.04
C SER A 33 7.61 -5.27 5.73
N TRP A 34 7.01 -4.24 5.11
CA TRP A 34 5.79 -3.60 5.61
C TRP A 34 4.60 -4.56 5.66
N ARG A 35 4.42 -5.42 4.64
CA ARG A 35 3.36 -6.44 4.64
C ARG A 35 3.60 -7.47 5.74
N GLU A 36 4.83 -7.98 5.86
CA GLU A 36 5.20 -8.96 6.88
C GLU A 36 5.01 -8.40 8.29
N GLN A 37 5.47 -7.18 8.54
CA GLN A 37 5.28 -6.48 9.81
C GLN A 37 3.80 -6.27 10.14
N THR A 38 3.00 -5.87 9.15
CA THR A 38 1.55 -5.70 9.32
C THR A 38 0.87 -7.02 9.68
N LEU A 39 1.20 -8.10 8.96
CA LEU A 39 0.66 -9.43 9.25
C LEU A 39 1.06 -9.92 10.65
N LEU A 40 2.31 -9.74 11.04
CA LEU A 40 2.78 -10.07 12.37
C LEU A 40 2.03 -9.26 13.44
N ASN A 41 1.83 -7.96 13.22
CA ASN A 41 1.11 -7.09 14.14
C ASN A 41 -0.38 -7.49 14.26
N ILE A 42 -1.03 -7.97 13.20
CA ILE A 42 -2.39 -8.54 13.27
C ILE A 42 -2.42 -9.77 14.20
N VAL A 43 -1.44 -10.67 14.08
CA VAL A 43 -1.34 -11.86 14.94
C VAL A 43 -1.06 -11.43 16.39
N LYS A 44 -0.12 -10.51 16.61
CA LYS A 44 0.17 -9.96 17.95
C LYS A 44 -1.07 -9.39 18.62
N LEU A 45 -1.83 -8.56 17.91
CA LEU A 45 -3.09 -8.00 18.40
C LEU A 45 -4.11 -9.08 18.77
N ARG A 46 -4.18 -10.18 18.01
CA ARG A 46 -5.04 -11.32 18.34
C ARG A 46 -4.64 -12.03 19.63
N TYR A 47 -3.35 -12.08 19.95
CA TYR A 47 -2.79 -12.70 21.15
C TYR A 47 -2.45 -11.68 22.26
N PHE A 48 -2.98 -10.45 22.18
CA PHE A 48 -2.75 -9.37 23.14
C PHE A 48 -1.27 -8.97 23.34
N ASP A 49 -0.43 -9.21 22.34
CA ASP A 49 0.94 -8.68 22.29
C ASP A 49 0.93 -7.27 21.67
N ALA A 50 1.89 -6.44 22.08
CA ALA A 50 2.02 -5.07 21.60
C ALA A 50 2.56 -5.05 20.15
N PRO A 51 1.84 -4.47 19.18
CA PRO A 51 2.36 -4.30 17.83
C PRO A 51 3.51 -3.28 17.81
N VAL A 52 4.42 -3.42 16.86
CA VAL A 52 5.56 -2.51 16.68
C VAL A 52 5.63 -2.09 15.22
N PHE A 53 5.81 -0.80 14.96
CA PHE A 53 5.94 -0.24 13.61
C PHE A 53 7.31 0.42 13.43
N PHE A 54 7.95 0.14 12.31
CA PHE A 54 9.22 0.77 11.91
C PHE A 54 9.00 1.43 10.55
N GLU A 55 9.38 2.70 10.45
CA GLU A 55 9.33 3.45 9.21
C GLU A 55 10.75 3.63 8.66
N VAL A 56 10.89 3.50 7.33
CA VAL A 56 12.17 3.77 6.66
C VAL A 56 12.31 5.27 6.50
N SER A 57 13.26 5.88 7.20
CA SER A 57 13.46 7.34 7.17
C SER A 57 14.36 7.78 6.01
N SER A 58 15.35 6.96 5.64
CA SER A 58 16.23 7.23 4.51
C SER A 58 16.87 5.96 3.95
N VAL A 59 17.09 5.97 2.64
CA VAL A 59 17.88 4.96 1.91
C VAL A 59 19.02 5.71 1.21
N ILE A 60 20.26 5.44 1.63
CA ILE A 60 21.46 6.06 1.04
C ILE A 60 22.27 4.96 0.38
N SER A 61 22.36 4.97 -0.96
CA SER A 61 23.18 4.01 -1.72
C SER A 61 24.52 4.63 -2.08
N SER A 62 25.62 3.91 -1.83
CA SER A 62 26.97 4.32 -2.16
C SER A 62 27.59 3.32 -3.13
N TYR A 63 28.00 3.81 -4.30
CA TYR A 63 28.55 2.99 -5.38
C TYR A 63 30.03 3.29 -5.55
N THR A 64 30.87 2.26 -5.43
CA THR A 64 32.29 2.36 -5.76
C THR A 64 32.59 1.40 -6.91
N LEU A 65 32.95 1.96 -8.06
CA LEU A 65 33.52 1.23 -9.18
C LEU A 65 35.04 1.41 -9.14
N GLN A 66 35.77 0.33 -8.87
CA GLN A 66 37.22 0.30 -8.93
C GLN A 66 37.65 -0.60 -10.10
N SER A 67 38.33 -0.01 -11.07
CA SER A 67 38.93 -0.73 -12.19
C SER A 67 40.44 -0.61 -12.07
N GLU A 68 41.12 -1.75 -11.99
CA GLU A 68 42.57 -1.81 -11.95
C GLU A 68 43.05 -2.57 -13.18
N VAL A 69 43.89 -1.90 -13.99
CA VAL A 69 44.55 -2.49 -15.14
C VAL A 69 46.02 -2.61 -14.78
N SER A 70 46.51 -3.85 -14.66
CA SER A 70 47.91 -4.13 -14.35
C SER A 70 48.62 -4.68 -15.58
N LEU A 71 49.76 -4.07 -15.92
CA LEU A 71 50.65 -4.55 -16.96
C LEU A 71 51.97 -4.91 -16.29
N ALA A 72 52.27 -6.21 -16.20
CA ALA A 72 53.52 -6.71 -15.65
C ALA A 72 54.41 -7.27 -16.77
N SER A 73 55.64 -6.78 -16.84
CA SER A 73 56.68 -7.30 -17.74
C SER A 73 57.83 -7.77 -16.89
N ARG A 74 58.08 -9.09 -16.84
CA ARG A 74 59.22 -9.66 -16.11
C ARG A 74 60.32 -9.99 -17.11
N ILE A 75 61.41 -9.23 -17.04
CA ILE A 75 62.60 -9.47 -17.86
C ILE A 75 63.57 -10.31 -17.02
N PHE A 76 63.56 -11.63 -17.20
CA PHE A 76 64.57 -12.51 -16.61
C PHE A 76 65.69 -12.75 -17.64
N PRO A 77 66.95 -12.35 -17.39
CA PRO A 77 68.04 -12.58 -18.32
C PRO A 77 68.54 -14.03 -18.17
N ARG A 78 67.84 -14.99 -18.75
CA ARG A 78 68.35 -16.37 -18.92
C ARG A 78 68.15 -16.97 -20.31
N SER A 79 67.39 -16.33 -21.19
CA SER A 79 67.30 -16.72 -22.61
C SER A 79 66.92 -15.51 -23.48
N PRO A 80 67.53 -15.30 -24.67
CA PRO A 80 67.25 -14.15 -25.54
C PRO A 80 65.83 -14.10 -26.15
N THR A 81 65.02 -15.15 -25.95
CA THR A 81 63.75 -15.33 -26.67
C THR A 81 62.50 -15.42 -25.79
N ASP A 82 62.62 -15.35 -24.46
CA ASP A 82 61.48 -15.58 -23.57
C ASP A 82 61.08 -14.32 -22.79
N THR A 83 60.33 -13.44 -23.45
CA THR A 83 59.73 -12.25 -22.82
C THR A 83 58.32 -12.59 -22.36
N PHE A 84 58.14 -12.88 -21.06
CA PHE A 84 56.82 -13.05 -20.47
C PHE A 84 56.17 -11.70 -20.17
N ARG A 85 55.08 -11.40 -20.88
CA ARG A 85 54.23 -10.22 -20.68
C ARG A 85 52.89 -10.68 -20.13
N GLU A 86 52.54 -10.21 -18.95
CA GLU A 86 51.28 -10.53 -18.30
C GLU A 86 50.41 -9.27 -18.29
N LEU A 87 49.22 -9.36 -18.90
CA LEU A 87 48.21 -8.32 -18.90
C LEU A 87 47.06 -8.81 -18.01
N GLY A 88 46.85 -8.13 -16.89
CA GLY A 88 45.73 -8.38 -15.98
C GLY A 88 44.76 -7.21 -15.99
N ALA A 89 43.46 -7.51 -15.97
CA ALA A 89 42.43 -6.53 -15.70
C ALA A 89 41.52 -7.07 -14.60
N THR A 90 41.35 -6.29 -13.53
CA THR A 90 40.47 -6.61 -12.42
C THR A 90 39.46 -5.49 -12.25
N GLY A 91 38.18 -5.81 -12.28
CA GLY A 91 37.10 -4.88 -11.98
C GLY A 91 36.41 -5.30 -10.70
N THR A 92 36.29 -4.39 -9.73
CA THR A 92 35.49 -4.59 -8.52
C THR A 92 34.35 -3.58 -8.50
N TYR A 93 33.12 -4.10 -8.44
CA TYR A 93 31.90 -3.33 -8.24
C TYR A 93 31.42 -3.56 -6.81
N THR A 94 31.37 -2.49 -6.01
CA THR A 94 30.88 -2.55 -4.62
C THR A 94 29.71 -1.60 -4.47
N ASP A 95 28.58 -2.13 -4.01
CA ASP A 95 27.40 -1.37 -3.58
C ASP A 95 27.16 -1.60 -2.09
N ARG A 96 27.05 -0.52 -1.32
CA ARG A 96 26.76 -0.54 0.13
C ARG A 96 25.60 0.41 0.43
N PRO A 97 24.35 -0.08 0.41
CA PRO A 97 23.20 0.71 0.86
C PRO A 97 23.15 0.78 2.39
N THR A 98 22.97 1.99 2.91
CA THR A 98 22.62 2.24 4.32
C THR A 98 21.13 2.54 4.41
N ILE A 99 20.37 1.70 5.14
CA ILE A 99 18.93 1.88 5.39
C ILE A 99 18.74 2.32 6.84
N SER A 100 18.15 3.50 7.03
CA SER A 100 17.84 4.03 8.37
C SER A 100 16.38 3.73 8.74
N TYR A 101 16.17 3.08 9.88
CA TYR A 101 14.85 2.76 10.42
C TYR A 101 14.56 3.62 11.65
N VAL A 102 13.34 4.16 11.74
CA VAL A 102 12.87 4.90 12.90
C VAL A 102 11.67 4.18 13.50
N PRO A 103 11.70 3.80 14.80
CA PRO A 103 10.56 3.17 15.44
C PRO A 103 9.44 4.20 15.69
N VAL A 104 8.20 3.83 15.37
CA VAL A 104 7.03 4.63 15.73
C VAL A 104 6.73 4.37 17.20
N THR A 105 6.91 5.38 18.06
CA THR A 105 6.80 5.24 19.53
C THR A 105 6.01 6.37 20.18
N GLY A 106 5.69 6.21 21.46
CA GLY A 106 5.07 7.26 22.28
C GLY A 106 3.67 7.66 21.80
N LYS A 107 3.40 8.98 21.78
CA LYS A 107 2.09 9.54 21.46
C LYS A 107 1.64 9.22 20.03
N GLU A 108 2.55 9.32 19.07
CA GLU A 108 2.24 9.08 17.65
C GLU A 108 1.79 7.64 17.41
N TYR A 109 2.44 6.67 18.08
CA TYR A 109 2.04 5.27 18.03
C TYR A 109 0.62 5.06 18.57
N ILE A 110 0.31 5.62 19.74
CA ILE A 110 -1.01 5.50 20.36
C ILE A 110 -2.07 6.17 19.47
N GLU A 111 -1.76 7.35 18.94
CA GLU A 111 -2.67 8.08 18.04
C GLU A 111 -2.94 7.29 16.76
N LYS A 112 -1.90 6.77 16.09
CA LYS A 112 -2.06 5.93 14.88
C LYS A 112 -2.86 4.64 15.15
N LEU A 113 -2.73 4.04 16.34
CA LEU A 113 -3.40 2.79 16.69
C LEU A 113 -4.85 2.95 17.15
N LEU A 114 -5.14 4.04 17.88
CA LEU A 114 -6.44 4.25 18.54
C LEU A 114 -7.32 5.26 17.83
N ARG A 115 -6.81 6.02 16.86
CA ARG A 115 -7.60 7.00 16.12
C ARG A 115 -8.63 6.28 15.24
N PRO A 116 -9.92 6.63 15.37
CA PRO A 116 -10.95 6.10 14.51
C PRO A 116 -10.70 6.38 13.04
N ILE A 117 -11.11 5.46 12.17
CA ILE A 117 -11.13 5.73 10.72
C ILE A 117 -12.23 6.77 10.46
N PRO A 118 -11.90 7.92 9.86
CA PRO A 118 -12.89 8.94 9.56
C PRO A 118 -13.88 8.42 8.49
N PRO A 119 -15.21 8.55 8.70
CA PRO A 119 -16.21 8.07 7.74
C PRO A 119 -16.01 8.60 6.33
N GLN A 120 -15.57 9.84 6.18
CA GLN A 120 -15.29 10.43 4.87
C GLN A 120 -14.20 9.69 4.09
N ALA A 121 -13.19 9.13 4.76
CA ALA A 121 -12.17 8.34 4.08
C ALA A 121 -12.73 7.01 3.57
N ILE A 122 -13.64 6.38 4.33
CA ILE A 122 -14.32 5.15 3.93
C ILE A 122 -15.13 5.41 2.65
N PHE A 123 -15.98 6.45 2.66
CA PHE A 123 -16.79 6.76 1.50
C PHE A 123 -15.98 7.28 0.31
N ALA A 124 -14.88 8.00 0.53
CA ALA A 124 -13.96 8.38 -0.54
C ALA A 124 -13.35 7.16 -1.25
N MET A 125 -13.00 6.09 -0.52
CA MET A 125 -12.55 4.84 -1.14
C MET A 125 -13.66 4.19 -2.00
N ILE A 126 -14.90 4.20 -1.51
CA ILE A 126 -16.05 3.67 -2.27
C ILE A 126 -16.26 4.47 -3.56
N GLN A 127 -16.14 5.79 -3.50
CA GLN A 127 -16.20 6.67 -4.68
C GLN A 127 -15.04 6.46 -5.66
N ALA A 128 -13.86 6.13 -5.15
CA ALA A 128 -12.71 5.77 -5.99
C ALA A 128 -12.88 4.42 -6.71
N GLY A 129 -14.00 3.72 -6.50
CA GLY A 129 -14.34 2.46 -7.17
C GLY A 129 -13.97 1.21 -6.37
N HIS A 130 -13.50 1.35 -5.12
CA HIS A 130 -13.29 0.19 -4.27
C HIS A 130 -14.63 -0.49 -3.94
N PRO A 131 -14.69 -1.83 -3.86
CA PRO A 131 -15.93 -2.53 -3.55
C PRO A 131 -16.52 -2.14 -2.21
N ALA A 132 -17.74 -1.58 -2.23
CA ALA A 132 -18.41 -1.09 -1.04
C ALA A 132 -18.64 -2.20 0.00
N ASP A 133 -19.00 -3.39 -0.44
CA ASP A 133 -19.15 -4.59 0.38
C ASP A 133 -17.86 -4.95 1.11
N TYR A 134 -16.72 -4.94 0.41
CA TYR A 134 -15.42 -5.25 1.01
C TYR A 134 -14.97 -4.16 1.99
N ILE A 135 -15.08 -2.89 1.60
CA ILE A 135 -14.62 -1.78 2.45
C ILE A 135 -15.49 -1.66 3.71
N LEU A 136 -16.81 -1.69 3.58
CA LEU A 136 -17.73 -1.52 4.72
C LEU A 136 -17.67 -2.73 5.67
N SER A 137 -17.52 -3.96 5.15
CA SER A 137 -17.36 -5.14 6.01
C SER A 137 -16.09 -5.12 6.86
N LEU A 138 -15.04 -4.44 6.41
CA LEU A 138 -13.80 -4.30 7.18
C LEU A 138 -13.80 -3.10 8.13
N THR A 139 -14.47 -2.00 7.75
CA THR A 139 -14.31 -0.71 8.42
C THR A 139 -15.48 -0.35 9.35
N VAL A 140 -16.67 -0.92 9.12
CA VAL A 140 -17.89 -0.54 9.85
C VAL A 140 -18.37 -1.69 10.72
N ARG A 141 -18.64 -1.38 12.00
CA ARG A 141 -19.18 -2.37 12.96
C ARG A 141 -20.68 -2.57 12.84
N ALA A 142 -21.41 -1.51 12.53
CA ALA A 142 -22.85 -1.53 12.37
C ALA A 142 -23.28 -0.35 11.50
N ILE A 143 -24.31 -0.57 10.70
CA ILE A 143 -25.00 0.49 9.97
C ILE A 143 -26.42 0.52 10.57
N ASN A 144 -26.71 1.59 11.32
CA ASN A 144 -27.90 1.68 12.16
C ASN A 144 -28.03 0.44 13.08
N ASP A 145 -29.16 -0.27 13.02
CA ASP A 145 -29.43 -1.44 13.86
C ASP A 145 -28.90 -2.75 13.27
N VAL A 146 -28.32 -2.72 12.06
CA VAL A 146 -27.78 -3.90 11.38
C VAL A 146 -26.29 -4.05 11.72
N HIS A 147 -25.94 -5.16 12.36
CA HIS A 147 -24.62 -5.37 12.97
C HIS A 147 -23.72 -6.29 12.15
N ASN A 148 -22.48 -5.85 11.95
CA ASN A 148 -21.41 -6.65 11.37
C ASN A 148 -20.87 -7.67 12.38
N TYR A 149 -20.18 -8.70 11.87
CA TYR A 149 -19.40 -9.62 12.69
C TYR A 149 -18.37 -8.88 13.54
N SER A 150 -18.27 -9.26 14.82
CA SER A 150 -17.25 -8.75 15.72
C SER A 150 -16.48 -9.92 16.32
N ALA A 151 -15.21 -10.04 15.94
CA ALA A 151 -14.24 -10.97 16.53
C ALA A 151 -13.63 -10.45 17.84
N SER A 152 -14.04 -9.27 18.33
CA SER A 152 -13.47 -8.67 19.52
C SER A 152 -13.71 -9.59 20.73
N PRO A 153 -12.68 -9.99 21.49
CA PRO A 153 -12.82 -10.89 22.64
C PRO A 153 -13.82 -10.37 23.69
N ALA A 154 -13.94 -9.05 23.83
CA ALA A 154 -14.86 -8.40 24.76
C ALA A 154 -16.32 -8.34 24.25
N ARG A 155 -16.55 -8.50 22.95
CA ARG A 155 -17.86 -8.36 22.29
C ARG A 155 -17.94 -9.28 21.07
N SER A 156 -17.86 -10.58 21.31
CA SER A 156 -18.16 -11.56 20.27
C SER A 156 -19.65 -11.47 19.93
N ARG A 157 -19.97 -11.02 18.71
CA ARG A 157 -21.33 -11.01 18.17
C ARG A 157 -21.33 -11.75 16.84
N ARG A 158 -22.33 -12.61 16.65
CA ARG A 158 -22.60 -13.22 15.34
C ARG A 158 -23.07 -12.14 14.38
N GLU A 159 -22.62 -12.22 13.13
CA GLU A 159 -23.07 -11.36 12.03
C GLU A 159 -24.60 -11.45 11.92
N ASP A 160 -25.27 -10.31 11.80
CA ASP A 160 -26.67 -10.32 11.40
C ASP A 160 -26.75 -10.75 9.92
N PRO A 161 -27.54 -11.78 9.56
CA PRO A 161 -27.74 -12.15 8.15
C PRO A 161 -28.17 -10.97 7.26
N GLU A 162 -28.85 -9.97 7.84
CA GLU A 162 -29.27 -8.76 7.12
C GLU A 162 -28.08 -7.86 6.74
N PHE A 163 -26.99 -7.88 7.52
CA PHE A 163 -25.81 -7.05 7.25
C PHE A 163 -25.19 -7.36 5.89
N ARG A 164 -25.02 -8.65 5.58
CA ARG A 164 -24.49 -9.07 4.27
C ARG A 164 -25.40 -8.64 3.13
N ARG A 165 -26.72 -8.79 3.30
CA ARG A 165 -27.70 -8.40 2.28
C ARG A 165 -27.67 -6.90 2.03
N VAL A 166 -27.51 -6.09 3.08
CA VAL A 166 -27.32 -4.64 2.98
C VAL A 166 -26.07 -4.30 2.17
N LEU A 167 -24.93 -4.94 2.46
CA LEU A 167 -23.68 -4.70 1.74
C LEU A 167 -23.75 -5.10 0.27
N GLU A 168 -24.37 -6.25 -0.03
CA GLU A 168 -24.60 -6.70 -1.40
C GLU A 168 -25.51 -5.74 -2.18
N ALA A 169 -26.56 -5.21 -1.55
CA ALA A 169 -27.42 -4.20 -2.16
C ALA A 169 -26.65 -2.90 -2.44
N ILE A 170 -25.85 -2.41 -1.49
CA ILE A 170 -24.99 -1.23 -1.70
C ILE A 170 -24.02 -1.48 -2.85
N ARG A 171 -23.44 -2.68 -2.95
CA ARG A 171 -22.53 -3.05 -4.04
C ARG A 171 -23.22 -3.05 -5.41
N ARG A 172 -24.44 -3.59 -5.52
CA ARG A 172 -25.21 -3.57 -6.77
C ARG A 172 -25.57 -2.14 -7.18
N ILE A 173 -26.01 -1.31 -6.24
CA ILE A 173 -26.28 0.11 -6.48
C ILE A 173 -25.01 0.86 -6.93
N GLN A 174 -23.85 0.55 -6.33
CA GLN A 174 -22.56 1.10 -6.74
C GLN A 174 -22.21 0.69 -8.18
N GLN A 175 -22.39 -0.58 -8.55
CA GLN A 175 -22.12 -1.08 -9.90
C GLN A 175 -23.05 -0.49 -10.96
N ALA A 176 -24.25 -0.05 -10.56
CA ALA A 176 -25.20 0.66 -11.42
C ALA A 176 -24.92 2.18 -11.51
N ASP A 177 -23.80 2.67 -10.97
CA ASP A 177 -23.48 4.11 -10.87
C ASP A 177 -24.61 4.95 -10.24
N ALA A 178 -25.39 4.32 -9.36
CA ALA A 178 -26.54 4.92 -8.70
C ALA A 178 -26.23 5.42 -7.28
N LEU A 179 -25.01 5.17 -6.78
CA LEU A 179 -24.53 5.59 -5.47
C LEU A 179 -23.67 6.85 -5.57
N GLY A 180 -24.12 7.94 -4.97
CA GLY A 180 -23.35 9.16 -4.81
C GLY A 180 -22.99 9.42 -3.35
N VAL A 181 -21.84 10.05 -3.10
CA VAL A 181 -21.46 10.55 -1.77
C VAL A 181 -21.06 12.01 -1.90
N ARG A 182 -21.54 12.84 -0.98
CA ARG A 182 -21.16 14.23 -0.85
C ARG A 182 -20.59 14.46 0.54
N ILE A 183 -19.39 15.00 0.62
CA ILE A 183 -18.81 15.42 1.90
C ILE A 183 -19.20 16.87 2.11
N GLU A 184 -19.95 17.14 3.18
CA GLU A 184 -20.32 18.48 3.59
C GLU A 184 -19.60 18.87 4.87
N LYS A 185 -19.05 20.07 4.90
CA LYS A 185 -18.47 20.64 6.11
C LYS A 185 -19.57 21.31 6.93
N ARG A 186 -19.86 20.75 8.10
CA ARG A 186 -20.74 21.36 9.08
C ARG A 186 -19.91 21.85 10.27
N GLY A 187 -19.42 23.09 10.16
CA GLY A 187 -18.55 23.67 11.18
C GLY A 187 -17.16 23.03 11.22
N LYS A 188 -16.81 22.38 12.33
CA LYS A 188 -15.53 21.66 12.50
C LYS A 188 -15.60 20.18 12.11
N GLU A 189 -16.79 19.65 11.83
CA GLU A 189 -16.99 18.24 11.48
C GLU A 189 -17.33 18.10 9.99
N GLU A 190 -16.81 17.05 9.38
CA GLU A 190 -17.12 16.66 8.00
C GLU A 190 -18.15 15.53 8.06
N GLU A 191 -19.33 15.76 7.49
CA GLU A 191 -20.40 14.77 7.37
C GLU A 191 -20.41 14.21 5.94
N ALA A 192 -20.40 12.89 5.79
CA ALA A 192 -20.61 12.24 4.51
C ALA A 192 -22.11 11.96 4.33
N ARG A 193 -22.70 12.53 3.27
CA ARG A 193 -24.07 12.25 2.83
C ARG A 193 -24.06 11.32 1.64
N VAL A 194 -24.83 10.24 1.72
CA VAL A 194 -25.01 9.30 0.62
C VAL A 194 -26.30 9.65 -0.08
N PHE A 195 -26.29 9.75 -1.41
CA PHE A 195 -27.48 9.97 -2.21
C PHE A 195 -27.62 8.90 -3.28
N PHE A 196 -28.84 8.65 -3.71
CA PHE A 196 -29.16 7.68 -4.74
C PHE A 196 -29.73 8.40 -5.96
N ARG A 197 -29.38 7.94 -7.16
CA ARG A 197 -29.94 8.48 -8.40
C ARG A 197 -31.43 8.15 -8.49
N GLU A 198 -32.26 9.11 -8.91
CA GLU A 198 -33.71 8.93 -8.98
C GLU A 198 -34.18 8.05 -10.15
N ARG A 199 -33.45 8.09 -11.28
CA ARG A 199 -33.76 7.30 -12.48
C ARG A 199 -32.74 6.17 -12.61
N VAL A 200 -33.15 4.98 -12.20
CA VAL A 200 -32.37 3.74 -12.23
C VAL A 200 -33.20 2.62 -12.83
N ASP A 201 -32.57 1.50 -13.15
CA ASP A 201 -33.27 0.30 -13.60
C ASP A 201 -34.15 -0.30 -12.47
N PRO A 202 -35.17 -1.11 -12.81
CA PRO A 202 -36.10 -1.66 -11.83
C PRO A 202 -35.46 -2.55 -10.75
N ASP A 203 -34.30 -3.15 -11.01
CA ASP A 203 -33.63 -4.01 -10.05
C ASP A 203 -32.84 -3.17 -9.03
N THR A 204 -32.14 -2.12 -9.49
CA THR A 204 -31.53 -1.11 -8.63
C THR A 204 -32.56 -0.37 -7.78
N GLU A 205 -33.76 -0.10 -8.31
CA GLU A 205 -34.83 0.53 -7.53
C GLU A 205 -35.30 -0.37 -6.36
N LYS A 206 -35.40 -1.69 -6.59
CA LYS A 206 -35.70 -2.66 -5.51
C LYS A 206 -34.60 -2.67 -4.46
N ASP A 207 -33.34 -2.64 -4.88
CA ASP A 207 -32.20 -2.61 -3.96
C ASP A 207 -32.18 -1.33 -3.12
N ILE A 208 -32.45 -0.16 -3.72
CA ILE A 208 -32.56 1.11 -2.99
C ILE A 208 -33.72 1.06 -1.98
N LYS A 209 -34.87 0.50 -2.37
CA LYS A 209 -36.03 0.36 -1.48
C LYS A 209 -35.71 -0.56 -0.31
N PHE A 210 -35.15 -1.74 -0.59
CA PHE A 210 -34.69 -2.68 0.44
C PHE A 210 -33.69 -2.02 1.39
N LEU A 211 -32.71 -1.30 0.87
CA LEU A 211 -31.70 -0.62 1.67
C LEU A 211 -32.31 0.43 2.60
N LYS A 212 -33.27 1.23 2.12
CA LYS A 212 -33.99 2.21 2.94
C LYS A 212 -34.79 1.56 4.06
N GLU A 213 -35.47 0.45 3.77
CA GLU A 213 -36.26 -0.31 4.74
C GLU A 213 -35.36 -0.96 5.81
N ALA A 214 -34.33 -1.70 5.39
CA ALA A 214 -33.40 -2.39 6.28
C ALA A 214 -32.65 -1.42 7.21
N LEU A 215 -32.33 -0.21 6.73
CA LEU A 215 -31.64 0.81 7.51
C LEU A 215 -32.59 1.77 8.22
N GLY A 216 -33.92 1.64 8.08
CA GLY A 216 -34.88 2.55 8.70
C GLY A 216 -34.74 4.02 8.25
N ILE A 217 -34.24 4.26 7.03
CA ILE A 217 -34.05 5.60 6.49
C ILE A 217 -35.42 6.15 6.08
N LYS A 218 -35.85 7.24 6.73
CA LYS A 218 -37.11 7.90 6.37
C LYS A 218 -37.06 8.39 4.92
N PRO A 219 -38.12 8.18 4.12
CA PRO A 219 -38.20 8.72 2.78
C PRO A 219 -38.48 10.23 2.87
N GLU A 220 -37.45 11.02 3.14
CA GLU A 220 -37.51 12.47 2.88
C GLU A 220 -37.05 12.74 1.45
N VAL A 221 -37.78 13.66 0.83
CA VAL A 221 -37.74 14.04 -0.58
C VAL A 221 -36.32 14.39 -1.01
N GLY A 222 -35.77 13.69 -2.00
CA GLY A 222 -34.60 14.10 -2.79
C GLY A 222 -33.21 14.05 -2.13
N GLU A 223 -33.10 13.99 -0.79
CA GLU A 223 -31.81 13.94 -0.10
C GLU A 223 -31.88 12.92 1.05
N ALA A 224 -31.14 11.81 0.93
CA ALA A 224 -31.01 10.87 2.02
C ALA A 224 -30.15 11.49 3.13
N SER A 225 -30.84 12.01 4.14
CA SER A 225 -30.27 12.51 5.39
C SER A 225 -29.58 11.37 6.15
N GLY A 226 -28.26 11.49 6.26
CA GLY A 226 -27.45 10.93 7.36
C GLY A 226 -27.31 9.41 7.43
N LEU A 227 -26.40 8.82 6.65
CA LEU A 227 -25.87 7.50 6.97
C LEU A 227 -24.84 7.66 8.12
N GLY A 228 -25.31 7.59 9.35
CA GLY A 228 -24.46 7.64 10.55
C GLY A 228 -23.67 6.35 10.73
N ALA A 229 -22.57 6.18 10.01
CA ALA A 229 -21.64 5.08 10.25
C ALA A 229 -20.88 5.34 11.57
N ARG A 230 -21.17 4.56 12.62
CA ARG A 230 -20.35 4.55 13.84
C ARG A 230 -19.05 3.80 13.54
N ALA A 231 -18.07 4.50 12.99
CA ALA A 231 -16.69 4.04 12.93
C ALA A 231 -16.04 4.19 14.32
N ARG A 232 -15.16 3.24 14.67
CA ARG A 232 -14.35 3.28 15.90
C ARG A 232 -12.92 3.59 15.57
#